data_AF-A0A368F0H1-F1
#
_entry.id   AF-A0A368F0H1-F1
#
_cell.length_a   1.000
_cell.length_b   1.000
_cell.length_c   1.000
_cell.angle_alpha   90.00
_cell.angle_beta   90.00
_cell.angle_gamma   90.00
#
_symmetry.space_group_name_H-M   'P 1'
#
loop_
_entity.id
_entity.type
_entity.pdbx_description
1 polymer ?
#
loop_
_entity_poly.entity_id
_entity_poly.type
_entity_poly.pdbx_seq_one_letter_code
_entity_poly.pdbx_strand_id
1 'polypeptide(L)'
;MEHDEETASTSASVQNEPSTAASVQCPGSEEALHTNMELAEHCEKDHSNELSDFAMVHVVLHSWENFETWLAEERGTFSKLMERGYTRKRSKGNIYMYVCQHARGDGGEVDSQETMQRYKKTKRVHKHCPCFAKVHMRSDRMVEVAACFGHLVHDINSTCHPLSIDDEITIMSMLANGVPHQTARLIRFLQ
;
A
#
# COMPACT_ATOMS: atom_id res chain seq x y z
N MET A 1 34.45 -41.33 53.93
CA MET A 1 34.86 -39.98 53.50
C MET A 1 35.11 -40.07 52.01
N GLU A 2 34.06 -40.29 51.22
CA GLU A 2 33.06 -39.31 50.76
C GLU A 2 33.59 -38.48 49.59
N HIS A 3 32.90 -38.64 48.46
CA HIS A 3 33.05 -37.98 47.18
C HIS A 3 32.68 -36.49 47.29
N ASP A 4 33.23 -35.63 46.42
CA ASP A 4 32.48 -35.10 45.27
C ASP A 4 33.25 -34.02 44.49
N GLU A 5 33.07 -34.07 43.17
CA GLU A 5 33.40 -33.04 42.19
C GLU A 5 32.53 -31.80 42.41
N GLU A 6 33.07 -30.59 42.20
CA GLU A 6 32.19 -29.47 41.86
C GLU A 6 32.85 -28.51 40.85
N THR A 7 32.28 -28.56 39.64
CA THR A 7 32.43 -27.58 38.56
C THR A 7 31.21 -26.66 38.61
N ALA A 8 31.41 -25.34 38.65
CA ALA A 8 30.36 -24.35 38.36
C ALA A 8 31.02 -23.09 37.79
N SER A 9 31.09 -22.91 36.47
CA SER A 9 30.07 -22.30 35.61
C SER A 9 29.60 -20.93 36.09
N THR A 10 30.42 -19.91 35.80
CA THR A 10 30.06 -18.50 35.87
C THR A 10 29.00 -18.20 34.80
N SER A 11 27.77 -17.95 35.26
CA SER A 11 26.61 -17.71 34.43
C SER A 11 26.70 -16.34 33.75
N ALA A 12 26.91 -16.33 32.43
CA ALA A 12 26.65 -15.16 31.60
C ALA A 12 25.12 -14.99 31.49
N SER A 13 24.60 -13.93 32.09
CA SER A 13 23.20 -13.53 31.93
C SER A 13 23.00 -13.00 30.51
N VAL A 14 22.59 -13.88 29.60
CA VAL A 14 22.09 -13.51 28.28
C VAL A 14 20.69 -12.95 28.47
N GLN A 15 20.58 -11.62 28.45
CA GLN A 15 19.31 -10.94 28.27
C GLN A 15 18.82 -11.22 26.84
N ASN A 16 17.98 -12.24 26.70
CA ASN A 16 17.19 -12.47 25.50
C ASN A 16 16.02 -11.48 25.50
N GLU A 17 16.29 -10.25 25.06
CA GLU A 17 15.24 -9.36 24.56
C GLU A 17 14.71 -9.96 23.25
N PRO A 18 13.39 -10.23 23.11
CA PRO A 18 12.83 -10.60 21.82
C PRO A 18 12.86 -9.36 20.92
N SER A 19 13.96 -9.21 20.18
CA SER A 19 14.10 -8.28 19.07
C SER A 19 13.01 -8.58 18.03
N THR A 20 11.86 -7.92 18.20
CA THR A 20 10.83 -7.82 17.17
C THR A 20 11.32 -6.78 16.17
N ALA A 21 12.27 -7.19 15.33
CA ALA A 21 12.85 -6.32 14.30
C ALA A 21 11.73 -5.58 13.54
N ALA A 22 11.78 -4.25 13.57
CA ALA A 22 10.86 -3.40 12.82
C ALA A 22 10.84 -3.84 11.34
N SER A 23 9.64 -4.01 10.79
CA SER A 23 9.46 -4.67 9.48
C SER A 23 9.04 -3.72 8.36
N VAL A 24 8.70 -2.47 8.71
CA VAL A 24 8.21 -1.44 7.81
C VAL A 24 8.88 -0.11 8.14
N GLN A 25 9.45 0.56 7.15
CA GLN A 25 10.02 1.90 7.30
C GLN A 25 9.12 2.93 6.62
N CYS A 26 8.95 4.09 7.25
CA CYS A 26 8.28 5.21 6.60
C CYS A 26 9.10 5.66 5.37
N PRO A 27 8.46 5.91 4.21
CA PRO A 27 9.18 6.41 3.05
C PRO A 27 9.40 7.95 3.10
N GLY A 28 8.61 8.69 3.90
CA GLY A 28 8.76 10.15 4.08
C GLY A 28 9.60 10.57 5.29
N SER A 29 10.02 9.62 6.14
CA SER A 29 10.89 9.85 7.30
C SER A 29 11.76 8.63 7.58
N GLU A 30 12.73 8.73 8.49
CA GLU A 30 13.59 7.58 8.86
C GLU A 30 12.95 6.64 9.91
N GLU A 31 11.68 6.84 10.23
CA GLU A 31 10.99 6.11 11.30
C GLU A 31 10.71 4.65 10.91
N ALA A 32 11.01 3.73 11.84
CA ALA A 32 10.82 2.31 11.68
C ALA A 32 9.66 1.82 12.54
N LEU A 33 8.74 1.09 11.91
CA LEU A 33 7.45 0.67 12.45
C LEU A 33 7.31 -0.85 12.33
N HIS A 34 6.42 -1.43 13.12
CA HIS A 34 6.22 -2.88 13.15
C HIS A 34 5.19 -3.33 12.13
N THR A 35 4.18 -2.50 11.82
CA THR A 35 3.07 -2.87 10.92
C THR A 35 2.73 -1.79 9.88
N ASN A 36 2.03 -2.17 8.81
CA ASN A 36 1.54 -1.19 7.82
C ASN A 36 0.45 -0.28 8.41
N MET A 37 -0.26 -0.74 9.43
CA MET A 37 -1.29 0.06 10.11
C MET A 37 -0.66 1.19 10.92
N GLU A 38 0.38 0.88 11.69
CA GLU A 38 1.21 1.89 12.35
C GLU A 38 1.82 2.87 11.35
N LEU A 39 2.24 2.40 10.17
CA LEU A 39 2.70 3.28 9.09
C LEU A 39 1.61 4.22 8.60
N ALA A 40 0.38 3.75 8.39
CA ALA A 40 -0.72 4.62 7.97
C ALA A 40 -1.06 5.66 9.05
N GLU A 41 -1.14 5.25 10.31
CA GLU A 41 -1.37 6.16 11.45
C GLU A 41 -0.25 7.21 11.58
N HIS A 42 1.01 6.81 11.39
CA HIS A 42 2.16 7.70 11.32
C HIS A 42 2.02 8.72 10.19
N CYS A 43 1.69 8.25 8.99
CA CYS A 43 1.51 9.11 7.82
C CYS A 43 0.34 10.09 7.98
N GLU A 44 -0.76 9.66 8.58
CA GLU A 44 -1.91 10.53 8.89
C GLU A 44 -1.51 11.65 9.85
N LYS A 45 -0.66 11.36 10.83
CA LYS A 45 -0.25 12.33 11.83
C LYS A 45 0.82 13.31 11.33
N ASP A 46 1.84 12.79 10.65
CA ASP A 46 3.08 13.53 10.39
C ASP A 46 3.27 13.91 8.91
N HIS A 47 2.47 13.33 8.00
CA HIS A 47 2.59 13.53 6.55
C HIS A 47 1.27 13.90 5.86
N SER A 48 0.16 14.03 6.60
CA SER A 48 -1.13 14.40 6.03
C SER A 48 -1.08 15.82 5.43
N ASN A 49 -1.65 15.95 4.24
CA ASN A 49 -1.80 17.21 3.52
C ASN A 49 -3.15 17.18 2.78
N GLU A 50 -3.53 18.27 2.11
CA GLU A 50 -4.83 18.35 1.40
C GLU A 50 -4.98 17.34 0.24
N LEU A 51 -3.91 16.65 -0.17
CA LEU A 51 -3.87 15.75 -1.33
C LEU A 51 -3.74 14.26 -0.96
N SER A 52 -3.36 13.96 0.28
CA SER A 52 -3.11 12.60 0.77
C SER A 52 -3.98 12.29 1.99
N ASP A 53 -4.98 11.45 1.79
CA ASP A 53 -5.84 10.93 2.86
C ASP A 53 -5.27 9.59 3.37
N PHE A 54 -4.60 9.61 4.53
CA PHE A 54 -4.07 8.40 5.16
C PHE A 54 -5.06 7.80 6.17
N ALA A 55 -6.32 8.28 6.20
CA ALA A 55 -7.30 7.84 7.16
C ALA A 55 -7.51 6.32 7.09
N MET A 56 -7.58 5.71 8.28
CA MET A 56 -7.84 4.30 8.42
C MET A 56 -9.33 4.02 8.23
N VAL A 57 -9.64 3.22 7.22
CA VAL A 57 -10.98 2.69 6.96
C VAL A 57 -11.14 1.36 7.67
N HIS A 58 -12.19 1.25 8.48
CA HIS A 58 -12.59 0.02 9.14
C HIS A 58 -14.01 -0.35 8.73
N VAL A 59 -14.18 -1.52 8.12
CA VAL A 59 -15.50 -2.02 7.68
C VAL A 59 -15.69 -3.48 8.02
N VAL A 60 -16.93 -3.85 8.37
CA VAL A 60 -17.35 -5.23 8.57
C VAL A 60 -18.36 -5.58 7.50
N LEU A 61 -18.10 -6.66 6.78
CA LEU A 61 -18.90 -7.14 5.66
C LEU A 61 -19.41 -8.55 5.95
N HIS A 62 -20.59 -8.88 5.44
CA HIS A 62 -21.28 -10.14 5.77
C HIS A 62 -20.88 -11.33 4.88
N SER A 63 -20.07 -11.09 3.85
CA SER A 63 -19.62 -12.13 2.93
C SER A 63 -18.32 -11.70 2.23
N TRP A 64 -17.62 -12.68 1.65
CA TRP A 64 -16.47 -12.42 0.79
C TRP A 64 -16.87 -11.69 -0.51
N GLU A 65 -18.04 -12.00 -1.06
CA GLU A 65 -18.58 -11.33 -2.25
C GLU A 65 -18.78 -9.82 -2.00
N ASN A 66 -19.34 -9.45 -0.85
CA ASN A 66 -19.48 -8.05 -0.46
C ASN A 66 -18.11 -7.36 -0.33
N PHE A 67 -17.10 -8.09 0.12
CA PHE A 67 -15.73 -7.59 0.16
C PHE A 67 -15.15 -7.35 -1.24
N GLU A 68 -15.37 -8.26 -2.19
CA GLU A 68 -14.91 -8.07 -3.56
C GLU A 68 -15.60 -6.88 -4.24
N THR A 69 -16.90 -6.70 -4.02
CA THR A 69 -17.64 -5.52 -4.50
C THR A 69 -17.10 -4.23 -3.88
N TRP A 70 -16.99 -4.17 -2.54
CA TRP A 70 -16.43 -3.02 -1.84
C TRP A 70 -15.01 -2.69 -2.32
N LEU A 71 -14.14 -3.71 -2.45
CA LEU A 71 -12.78 -3.52 -2.93
C LEU A 71 -12.74 -3.04 -4.39
N ALA A 72 -13.69 -3.46 -5.24
CA ALA A 72 -13.78 -2.99 -6.62
C ALA A 72 -14.17 -1.51 -6.70
N GLU A 73 -15.10 -1.07 -5.85
CA GLU A 73 -15.49 0.34 -5.72
C GLU A 73 -14.31 1.20 -5.26
N GLU A 74 -13.58 0.76 -4.22
CA GLU A 74 -12.37 1.46 -3.72
C GLU A 74 -11.17 1.39 -4.69
N ARG A 75 -11.09 0.35 -5.54
CA ARG A 75 -10.08 0.30 -6.63
C ARG A 75 -10.39 1.29 -7.73
N GLY A 76 -11.68 1.57 -7.98
CA GLY A 76 -12.12 2.55 -8.96
C GLY A 76 -11.68 3.97 -8.58
N THR A 77 -11.49 4.20 -7.27
CA THR A 77 -11.13 5.51 -6.76
C THR A 77 -9.63 5.75 -6.85
N PHE A 78 -8.70 5.04 -6.19
CA PHE A 78 -7.30 5.55 -6.17
C PHE A 78 -6.11 4.56 -6.06
N SER A 79 -6.32 3.23 -5.95
CA SER A 79 -5.16 2.34 -5.71
C SER A 79 -5.31 0.93 -6.28
N LYS A 80 -4.41 0.54 -7.21
CA LYS A 80 -4.30 -0.87 -7.61
C LYS A 80 -3.57 -1.69 -6.53
N LEU A 81 -4.39 -2.32 -5.68
CA LEU A 81 -3.95 -3.24 -4.63
C LEU A 81 -3.67 -4.64 -5.19
N MET A 82 -2.56 -5.24 -4.75
CA MET A 82 -2.15 -6.59 -5.10
C MET A 82 -2.15 -7.48 -3.85
N GLU A 83 -2.69 -8.68 -3.97
CA GLU A 83 -2.64 -9.66 -2.88
C GLU A 83 -1.20 -10.11 -2.64
N ARG A 84 -0.72 -9.97 -1.40
CA ARG A 84 0.62 -10.41 -0.96
C ARG A 84 0.63 -11.89 -0.57
N GLY A 85 -0.51 -12.41 -0.17
CA GLY A 85 -0.69 -13.74 0.40
C GLY A 85 -1.61 -13.71 1.61
N TYR A 86 -1.85 -14.89 2.17
CA TYR A 86 -2.74 -15.08 3.31
C TYR A 86 -2.08 -15.90 4.41
N THR A 87 -2.49 -15.63 5.65
CA THR A 87 -2.13 -16.44 6.82
C THR A 87 -3.38 -17.15 7.33
N ARG A 88 -3.32 -18.48 7.42
CA ARG A 88 -4.40 -19.28 8.00
C ARG A 88 -4.18 -19.45 9.50
N LYS A 89 -5.12 -18.99 10.33
CA LYS A 89 -5.15 -19.26 11.77
C LYS A 89 -6.28 -20.23 12.07
N ARG A 90 -5.94 -21.47 12.47
CA ARG A 90 -6.91 -22.59 12.63
C ARG A 90 -8.19 -22.22 13.41
N SER A 91 -8.08 -21.39 14.45
CA SER A 91 -9.21 -21.00 15.29
C SER A 91 -9.78 -19.61 15.00
N LYS A 92 -9.06 -18.75 14.26
CA LYS A 92 -9.46 -17.35 14.03
C LYS A 92 -9.88 -17.09 12.60
N GLY A 93 -9.69 -18.02 11.67
CA GLY A 93 -9.99 -17.83 10.25
C GLY A 93 -8.77 -17.42 9.44
N ASN A 94 -9.00 -16.81 8.28
CA ASN A 94 -7.95 -16.46 7.32
C ASN A 94 -7.70 -14.95 7.33
N ILE A 95 -6.44 -14.54 7.29
CA ILE A 95 -6.04 -13.14 7.16
C ILE A 95 -5.38 -12.95 5.80
N TYR A 96 -5.94 -12.11 4.94
CA TYR A 96 -5.40 -11.73 3.64
C TYR A 96 -4.78 -10.34 3.74
N MET A 97 -3.64 -10.16 3.08
CA MET A 97 -2.97 -8.87 3.01
C MET A 97 -2.89 -8.40 1.56
N TYR A 98 -3.40 -7.21 1.31
CA TYR A 98 -3.29 -6.50 0.05
C TYR A 98 -2.40 -5.26 0.24
N VAL A 99 -1.52 -4.99 -0.71
CA VAL A 99 -0.59 -3.84 -0.67
C VAL A 99 -0.57 -3.14 -2.02
N CYS A 100 -0.20 -1.86 -2.05
CA CYS A 100 -0.03 -1.13 -3.29
C CYS A 100 0.93 -1.84 -4.27
N GLN A 101 0.58 -1.89 -5.56
CA GLN A 101 1.44 -2.47 -6.61
C GLN A 101 2.79 -1.77 -6.78
N HIS A 102 2.87 -0.49 -6.38
CA HIS A 102 4.07 0.37 -6.45
C HIS A 102 4.96 0.23 -5.22
N ALA A 103 4.47 -0.40 -4.15
CA ALA A 103 5.31 -0.79 -3.03
C ALA A 103 6.33 -1.87 -3.45
N ARG A 104 7.38 -2.05 -2.63
CA ARG A 104 8.48 -3.01 -2.82
C ARG A 104 9.42 -2.71 -3.99
N GLY A 105 9.71 -1.43 -4.20
CA GLY A 105 10.93 -1.06 -4.89
C GLY A 105 12.16 -1.42 -4.06
N ASP A 106 13.33 -1.44 -4.69
CA ASP A 106 14.60 -1.61 -3.99
C ASP A 106 15.01 -0.36 -3.19
N GLY A 107 14.20 0.71 -3.21
CA GLY A 107 14.44 1.94 -2.46
C GLY A 107 15.57 2.80 -3.03
N GLY A 108 15.91 2.61 -4.31
CA GLY A 108 16.94 3.38 -4.99
C GLY A 108 16.51 4.84 -5.24
N GLU A 109 17.46 5.76 -5.10
CA GLU A 109 17.31 7.17 -5.47
C GLU A 109 16.97 7.26 -6.97
N VAL A 110 15.85 7.91 -7.32
CA VAL A 110 15.43 8.04 -8.72
C VAL A 110 16.19 9.20 -9.34
N ASP A 111 17.26 8.89 -10.06
CA ASP A 111 17.89 9.87 -10.94
C ASP A 111 16.96 10.16 -12.13
N SER A 112 16.51 11.41 -12.22
CA SER A 112 15.65 11.94 -13.29
C SER A 112 16.27 11.81 -14.70
N GLN A 113 17.59 11.61 -14.82
CA GLN A 113 18.25 11.42 -16.12
C GLN A 113 18.30 9.96 -16.61
N GLU A 114 18.20 8.95 -15.73
CA GLU A 114 18.28 7.53 -16.14
C GLU A 114 16.93 6.97 -16.63
N THR A 115 15.85 7.73 -16.48
CA THR A 115 14.46 7.30 -16.76
C THR A 115 14.18 7.05 -18.25
N MET A 116 14.98 7.61 -19.16
CA MET A 116 14.80 7.43 -20.61
C MET A 116 15.34 6.10 -21.16
N GLN A 117 16.28 5.42 -20.49
CA GLN A 117 16.97 4.27 -21.09
C GLN A 117 16.46 2.88 -20.66
N ARG A 118 15.52 2.78 -19.71
CA ARG A 118 15.00 1.48 -19.22
C ARG A 118 13.49 1.44 -19.11
N TYR A 119 12.79 1.55 -20.24
CA TYR A 119 11.32 1.53 -20.33
C TYR A 119 10.62 0.20 -19.97
N LYS A 120 11.24 -0.70 -19.18
CA LYS A 120 10.67 -2.01 -18.82
C LYS A 120 11.02 -2.53 -17.41
N LYS A 121 11.49 -1.68 -16.49
CA LYS A 121 11.68 -2.07 -15.09
C LYS A 121 10.62 -1.37 -14.23
N THR A 122 10.01 -2.16 -13.34
CA THR A 122 8.81 -1.85 -12.56
C THR A 122 8.79 -0.44 -11.98
N LYS A 123 7.65 0.28 -12.06
CA LYS A 123 7.39 1.60 -11.41
C LYS A 123 7.39 1.53 -9.86
N ARG A 124 8.18 0.64 -9.27
CA ARG A 124 8.28 0.41 -7.83
C ARG A 124 9.46 1.20 -7.31
N VAL A 125 9.18 2.33 -6.69
CA VAL A 125 10.21 3.29 -6.28
C VAL A 125 10.64 3.03 -4.84
N HIS A 126 9.68 2.80 -3.94
CA HIS A 126 9.94 2.63 -2.51
C HIS A 126 9.57 1.25 -1.99
N LYS A 127 10.29 0.82 -0.96
CA LYS A 127 10.10 -0.49 -0.33
C LYS A 127 8.73 -0.60 0.36
N HIS A 128 8.25 0.50 0.93
CA HIS A 128 7.00 0.57 1.69
C HIS A 128 6.09 1.69 1.16
N CYS A 129 4.78 1.44 1.24
CA CYS A 129 3.73 2.39 0.91
C CYS A 129 2.64 2.25 1.98
N PRO A 130 2.07 3.34 2.53
CA PRO A 130 0.99 3.28 3.50
C PRO A 130 -0.31 2.68 2.94
N CYS A 131 -0.48 2.61 1.62
CA CYS A 131 -1.66 2.03 1.01
C CYS A 131 -1.68 0.48 1.13
N PHE A 132 -2.62 -0.03 1.92
CA PHE A 132 -2.84 -1.46 2.16
C PHE A 132 -4.31 -1.77 2.47
N ALA A 133 -4.69 -3.04 2.36
CA ALA A 133 -5.90 -3.57 2.98
C ALA A 133 -5.59 -4.90 3.69
N LYS A 134 -5.94 -4.99 4.97
CA LYS A 134 -5.85 -6.19 5.79
C LYS A 134 -7.24 -6.73 6.00
N VAL A 135 -7.46 -7.96 5.56
CA VAL A 135 -8.80 -8.56 5.49
C VAL A 135 -8.80 -9.81 6.34
N HIS A 136 -9.66 -9.84 7.35
CA HIS A 136 -9.81 -10.97 8.26
C HIS A 136 -11.15 -11.65 8.00
N MET A 137 -11.11 -12.79 7.31
CA MET A 137 -12.27 -13.65 7.11
C MET A 137 -12.42 -14.58 8.31
N ARG A 138 -13.49 -14.36 9.08
CA ARG A 138 -13.84 -15.13 10.27
C ARG A 138 -14.48 -16.47 9.92
N SER A 139 -14.59 -17.35 10.90
CA SER A 139 -15.21 -18.67 10.73
C SER A 139 -16.73 -18.61 10.49
N ASP A 140 -17.38 -17.54 10.94
CA ASP A 140 -18.80 -17.24 10.70
C ASP A 140 -19.07 -16.60 9.32
N ARG A 141 -18.03 -16.51 8.47
CA ARG A 141 -18.03 -15.90 7.14
C ARG A 141 -18.14 -14.37 7.11
N MET A 142 -18.13 -13.70 8.27
CA MET A 142 -17.96 -12.25 8.30
C MET A 142 -16.52 -11.89 7.90
N VAL A 143 -16.38 -10.72 7.28
CA VAL A 143 -15.11 -10.18 6.80
C VAL A 143 -14.87 -8.83 7.47
N GLU A 144 -13.83 -8.76 8.28
CA GLU A 144 -13.38 -7.51 8.91
C GLU A 144 -12.22 -6.94 8.10
N VAL A 145 -12.32 -5.69 7.68
CA VAL A 145 -11.30 -5.02 6.87
C VAL A 145 -10.75 -3.82 7.62
N ALA A 146 -9.43 -3.68 7.63
CA ALA A 146 -8.71 -2.47 7.99
C ALA A 146 -7.85 -2.05 6.80
N ALA A 147 -8.07 -0.86 6.26
CA ALA A 147 -7.42 -0.38 5.06
C ALA A 147 -7.00 1.09 5.16
N CYS A 148 -5.98 1.45 4.39
CA CYS A 148 -5.56 2.83 4.14
C CYS A 148 -5.34 2.95 2.63
N PHE A 149 -5.85 4.02 2.02
CA PHE A 149 -5.71 4.28 0.58
C PHE A 149 -4.76 5.44 0.27
N GLY A 150 -4.27 6.12 1.32
CA GLY A 150 -3.25 7.15 1.20
C GLY A 150 -1.94 6.60 0.67
N HIS A 151 -1.36 7.34 -0.27
CA HIS A 151 -0.05 7.05 -0.83
C HIS A 151 0.96 8.10 -0.38
N LEU A 152 2.17 7.63 -0.08
CA LEU A 152 3.31 8.49 0.23
C LEU A 152 4.47 8.12 -0.70
N VAL A 153 5.12 9.14 -1.25
CA VAL A 153 6.33 9.09 -2.11
C VAL A 153 6.15 8.45 -3.49
N HIS A 154 4.92 8.20 -3.92
CA HIS A 154 4.66 7.98 -5.33
C HIS A 154 3.29 8.50 -5.71
N ASP A 155 3.21 9.13 -6.88
CA ASP A 155 1.94 9.60 -7.38
C ASP A 155 1.02 8.41 -7.67
N ILE A 156 -0.23 8.60 -7.31
CA ILE A 156 -1.35 7.86 -7.88
C ILE A 156 -1.44 8.38 -9.30
N ASN A 157 -0.76 7.70 -10.22
CA ASN A 157 -0.70 8.18 -11.58
C ASN A 157 -2.14 8.24 -12.12
N SER A 158 -2.67 9.45 -12.31
CA SER A 158 -4.02 9.68 -12.81
C SER A 158 -4.22 9.08 -14.22
N THR A 159 -3.12 8.77 -14.93
CA THR A 159 -3.16 8.01 -16.19
C THR A 159 -3.31 6.50 -16.00
N CYS A 160 -3.36 6.01 -14.75
CA CYS A 160 -3.59 4.60 -14.41
C CYS A 160 -5.00 4.34 -13.85
N HIS A 161 -5.86 5.35 -13.79
CA HIS A 161 -7.30 5.09 -13.69
C HIS A 161 -7.72 4.28 -14.92
N PRO A 162 -8.42 3.15 -14.75
CA PRO A 162 -9.25 2.64 -15.83
C PRO A 162 -10.13 3.80 -16.30
N LEU A 163 -10.16 4.09 -17.60
CA LEU A 163 -11.12 5.03 -18.13
C LEU A 163 -12.50 4.59 -17.66
N SER A 164 -13.35 5.53 -17.27
CA SER A 164 -14.75 5.19 -17.05
C SER A 164 -15.30 4.58 -18.34
N ILE A 165 -16.29 3.70 -18.25
CA ILE A 165 -16.91 3.10 -19.44
C ILE A 165 -17.40 4.21 -20.39
N ASP A 166 -17.91 5.31 -19.82
CA ASP A 166 -18.36 6.48 -20.58
C ASP A 166 -17.22 7.21 -21.29
N ASP A 167 -16.07 7.40 -20.62
CA ASP A 167 -14.88 7.99 -21.24
C ASP A 167 -14.31 7.09 -22.33
N GLU A 168 -14.31 5.77 -22.11
CA GLU A 168 -13.86 4.80 -23.10
C GLU A 168 -14.75 4.84 -24.35
N ILE A 169 -16.08 4.85 -24.17
CA ILE A 169 -17.05 5.02 -25.27
C ILE A 169 -16.83 6.36 -25.99
N THR A 170 -16.62 7.44 -25.24
CA THR A 170 -16.40 8.79 -25.78
C THR A 170 -15.11 8.86 -26.60
N ILE A 171 -14.01 8.32 -26.07
CA ILE A 171 -12.71 8.27 -26.74
C ILE A 171 -12.80 7.40 -28.00
N MET A 172 -13.44 6.23 -27.91
CA MET A 172 -13.66 5.37 -29.08
C MET A 172 -14.48 6.08 -30.16
N SER A 173 -15.51 6.85 -29.77
CA SER A 173 -16.30 7.68 -30.68
C SER A 173 -15.46 8.81 -31.30
N MET A 174 -14.62 9.51 -30.53
CA MET A 174 -13.73 10.55 -31.03
C MET A 174 -12.68 10.01 -32.01
N LEU A 175 -12.13 8.82 -31.73
CA LEU A 175 -11.17 8.15 -32.61
C LEU A 175 -11.82 7.68 -33.91
N ALA A 176 -13.04 7.13 -33.84
CA ALA A 176 -13.79 6.69 -35.01
C ALA A 176 -14.23 7.85 -35.92
N ASN A 177 -14.58 9.00 -35.34
CA ASN A 177 -15.10 10.15 -36.07
C ASN A 177 -14.02 11.19 -36.45
N GLY A 178 -12.78 11.00 -35.98
CA GLY A 178 -11.70 11.98 -36.13
C GLY A 178 -11.84 13.15 -35.14
N VAL A 179 -10.72 13.57 -34.54
CA VAL A 179 -10.73 14.65 -33.55
C VAL A 179 -11.00 15.99 -34.27
N PRO A 180 -12.10 16.71 -33.97
CA PRO A 180 -12.33 18.01 -34.58
C PRO A 180 -11.30 19.01 -34.07
N HIS A 181 -10.68 19.76 -34.99
CA HIS A 181 -9.73 20.85 -34.67
C HIS A 181 -10.41 21.93 -33.82
N GLN A 182 -10.32 21.86 -32.50
CA GLN A 182 -10.65 23.00 -31.65
C GLN A 182 -9.44 23.92 -31.56
N THR A 183 -9.60 25.11 -32.12
CA THR A 183 -8.62 26.20 -32.10
C THR A 183 -8.38 26.61 -30.65
N ALA A 184 -7.20 26.28 -30.10
CA ALA A 184 -6.78 26.77 -28.79
C ALA A 184 -6.81 28.31 -28.81
N ARG A 185 -7.80 28.90 -28.14
CA ARG A 185 -7.85 30.35 -27.93
C ARG A 185 -6.71 30.72 -26.99
N LEU A 186 -5.68 31.35 -27.54
CA LEU A 186 -4.64 32.07 -26.80
C LEU A 186 -5.33 33.04 -25.83
N ILE A 187 -5.30 32.76 -24.53
CA ILE A 187 -5.66 33.74 -23.51
C ILE A 187 -4.49 34.73 -23.45
N ARG A 188 -4.69 35.91 -24.06
CA ARG A 188 -3.81 37.06 -23.87
C ARG A 188 -4.11 37.64 -22.49
N PHE A 189 -3.17 37.51 -21.55
CA PHE A 189 -3.15 38.34 -20.36
C PHE A 189 -2.68 39.75 -20.75
N LEU A 190 -3.55 40.73 -20.56
CA LEU A 190 -3.21 42.16 -20.47
C LEU A 190 -3.55 42.61 -19.05
N GLN A 191 -2.54 42.81 -18.21
CA GLN A 191 -2.16 44.11 -17.63
C GLN A 191 -0.93 43.95 -16.73
#